data_AF-A0A2P8HY95-F1
#
_entry.id   AF-A0A2P8HY95-F1
#
_cell.length_a   1.000
_cell.length_b   1.000
_cell.length_c   1.000
_cell.angle_alpha   90.00
_cell.angle_beta   90.00
_cell.angle_gamma   90.00
#
_symmetry.space_group_name_H-M   'P 1'
#
loop_
_entity.id
_entity.type
_entity.pdbx_description
1 polymer ?
#
loop_
_entity_poly.entity_id
_entity_poly.type
_entity_poly.pdbx_seq_one_letter_code
_entity_poly.pdbx_strand_id
1 'polypeptide(L)'
;MKIKKQAVVKQVLTPSYREKLNEELETKRRRLQTEIEQLEFQLQQRIKENSDPKRRRFLKEKYEKEMKERKEKIERSSFQASRIEALPDDTELPVDRVDVEAHVEVGDVWDDVYQEDEIIVEDGRVKAIRKRGET
;
A
#
# COMPACT_ATOMS: atom_id res chain seq x y z
N MET A 1 24.83 4.26 -26.15
CA MET A 1 23.61 5.09 -25.93
C MET A 1 23.16 4.89 -24.49
N LYS A 2 22.50 5.88 -23.85
CA LYS A 2 21.96 5.73 -22.48
C LYS A 2 20.44 5.77 -22.52
N ILE A 3 19.80 4.86 -21.78
CA ILE A 3 18.34 4.81 -21.63
C ILE A 3 17.96 4.74 -20.16
N LYS A 4 16.70 5.03 -19.85
CA LYS A 4 16.11 4.74 -18.55
C LYS A 4 15.34 3.44 -18.62
N LYS A 5 15.48 2.60 -17.60
CA LYS A 5 14.64 1.41 -17.37
C LYS A 5 14.17 1.38 -15.91
N GLN A 6 13.18 0.57 -15.60
CA GLN A 6 12.67 0.43 -14.22
C GLN A 6 13.37 -0.71 -13.49
N ALA A 7 13.66 -0.50 -12.21
CA ALA A 7 14.08 -1.51 -11.26
C ALA A 7 13.03 -1.65 -10.14
N VAL A 8 12.77 -2.87 -9.71
CA VAL A 8 11.88 -3.16 -8.57
C VAL A 8 12.69 -3.19 -7.29
N VAL A 9 12.29 -2.37 -6.32
CA VAL A 9 12.82 -2.45 -4.96
C VAL A 9 12.00 -3.48 -4.20
N LYS A 10 12.68 -4.51 -3.71
CA LYS A 10 12.12 -5.53 -2.82
C LYS A 10 12.66 -5.34 -1.42
N GLN A 11 11.81 -5.45 -0.42
CA GLN A 11 12.20 -5.44 0.98
C GLN A 11 12.08 -6.83 1.58
N VAL A 12 13.13 -7.26 2.28
CA VAL A 12 13.14 -8.50 3.05
C VAL A 12 12.22 -8.33 4.26
N LEU A 13 11.33 -9.30 4.46
CA LEU A 13 10.43 -9.36 5.61
C LEU A 13 11.19 -9.84 6.85
N THR A 14 11.90 -8.91 7.48
CA THR A 14 12.50 -9.10 8.80
C THR A 14 11.44 -8.93 9.89
N PRO A 15 11.67 -9.44 11.12
CA PRO A 15 10.75 -9.24 12.24
C PRO A 15 10.44 -7.76 12.53
N SER A 16 11.47 -6.91 12.49
CA SER A 16 11.37 -5.45 12.64
C SER A 16 10.52 -4.82 11.54
N TYR A 17 10.72 -5.25 10.29
CA TYR A 17 9.94 -4.72 9.17
C TYR A 17 8.48 -5.18 9.21
N ARG A 18 8.22 -6.42 9.62
CA ARG A 18 6.88 -6.95 9.85
C ARG A 18 6.13 -6.14 10.90
N GLU A 19 6.77 -5.86 12.03
CA GLU A 19 6.20 -5.04 13.09
C GLU A 19 5.83 -3.64 12.58
N LYS A 20 6.75 -3.00 11.84
CA LYS A 20 6.50 -1.70 11.20
C LYS A 20 5.28 -1.73 10.28
N LEU A 21 5.17 -2.73 9.40
CA LEU A 21 4.02 -2.85 8.48
C LEU A 21 2.70 -3.02 9.24
N ASN A 22 2.71 -3.84 10.30
CA ASN A 22 1.52 -4.05 11.13
C ASN A 22 1.13 -2.78 11.89
N GLU A 23 2.10 -2.02 12.42
CA GLU A 23 1.87 -0.74 13.08
C GLU A 23 1.27 0.30 12.12
N GLU A 24 1.76 0.38 10.88
CA GLU A 24 1.22 1.26 9.85
C GLU A 24 -0.24 0.93 9.50
N LEU A 25 -0.55 -0.36 9.34
CA LEU A 25 -1.90 -0.85 9.06
C LEU A 25 -2.86 -0.60 10.23
N GLU A 26 -2.40 -0.84 11.46
CA GLU A 26 -3.19 -0.61 12.65
C GLU A 26 -3.44 0.89 12.89
N THR A 27 -2.42 1.72 12.72
CA THR A 27 -2.56 3.19 12.78
C THR A 27 -3.59 3.68 11.75
N LYS A 28 -3.54 3.16 10.52
CA LYS A 28 -4.52 3.48 9.47
C LYS A 28 -5.93 3.05 9.84
N ARG A 29 -6.11 1.85 10.43
CA ARG A 29 -7.40 1.35 10.89
C ARG A 29 -7.99 2.22 11.99
N ARG A 30 -7.19 2.56 13.01
CA ARG A 30 -7.59 3.45 14.11
C ARG A 30 -8.06 4.80 13.60
N ARG A 31 -7.31 5.42 12.68
CA ARG A 31 -7.71 6.67 12.04
C ARG A 31 -9.08 6.54 11.35
N LEU A 32 -9.29 5.49 10.55
CA LEU A 32 -10.55 5.27 9.86
C LEU A 32 -11.71 5.03 10.83
N GLN A 33 -11.48 4.36 11.96
CA GLN A 33 -12.48 4.17 13.01
C GLN A 33 -12.89 5.51 13.63
N THR A 34 -11.93 6.36 14.00
CA THR A 34 -12.22 7.71 14.51
C THR A 34 -12.98 8.55 13.48
N GLU A 35 -12.64 8.47 12.20
CA GLU A 35 -13.39 9.15 11.14
C GLU A 35 -14.85 8.66 11.05
N ILE A 36 -15.10 7.36 11.24
CA ILE A 36 -16.46 6.80 11.28
C ILE A 36 -17.22 7.35 12.49
N GLU A 37 -16.63 7.34 13.68
CA GLU A 37 -17.27 7.89 14.90
C GLU A 37 -17.64 9.37 14.73
N GLN A 38 -16.76 10.16 14.10
CA GLN A 38 -17.04 11.56 13.78
C GLN A 38 -18.22 11.71 12.81
N LEU A 39 -18.30 10.86 11.78
CA LEU A 39 -19.41 10.85 10.83
C LEU A 39 -20.73 10.46 11.52
N GLU A 40 -20.71 9.50 12.43
CA GLU A 40 -21.88 9.10 13.22
C GLU A 40 -22.38 10.25 14.10
N PHE A 41 -21.48 10.93 14.80
CA PHE A 41 -21.83 12.10 15.62
C PHE A 41 -22.43 13.23 14.78
N GLN A 42 -21.79 13.58 13.65
CA GLN A 42 -22.29 14.59 12.73
C GLN A 42 -23.68 14.24 12.19
N LEU A 43 -23.91 12.97 11.81
CA LEU A 43 -25.20 12.52 11.33
C LEU A 43 -26.28 12.69 12.40
N GLN A 44 -26.01 12.28 13.65
CA GLN A 44 -26.96 12.44 14.76
C GLN A 44 -27.31 13.91 15.00
N GLN A 45 -26.31 14.80 14.97
CA GLN A 45 -26.55 16.24 15.12
C GLN A 45 -27.41 16.79 13.98
N ARG A 46 -27.07 16.47 12.72
CA ARG A 46 -27.81 16.96 11.54
C ARG A 46 -29.24 16.45 11.48
N ILE A 47 -29.51 15.22 11.92
CA ILE A 47 -30.87 14.67 12.00
C ILE A 47 -31.70 15.43 13.04
N LYS A 48 -31.11 15.81 14.18
CA LYS A 48 -31.80 16.60 15.22
C LYS A 48 -32.14 18.02 14.73
N GLU A 49 -31.23 18.65 13.99
CA GLU A 49 -31.39 20.02 13.47
C GLU A 49 -32.42 20.13 12.32
N ASN A 50 -32.62 19.07 11.54
CA ASN A 50 -33.57 19.07 10.42
C ASN A 50 -34.88 18.42 10.83
N SER A 51 -36.04 19.05 10.57
CA SER A 51 -37.36 18.47 10.85
C SER A 51 -37.98 17.74 9.64
N ASP A 52 -37.52 18.03 8.42
CA ASP A 52 -38.01 17.40 7.18
C ASP A 52 -37.60 15.91 7.10
N PRO A 53 -38.57 14.97 7.07
CA PRO A 53 -38.31 13.54 6.94
C PRO A 53 -37.54 13.16 5.66
N LYS A 54 -37.79 13.84 4.53
CA LYS A 54 -37.11 13.54 3.26
C LYS A 54 -35.63 13.93 3.35
N ARG A 55 -35.35 15.10 3.91
CA ARG A 55 -33.98 15.57 4.14
C ARG A 55 -33.21 14.67 5.11
N ARG A 56 -33.85 14.24 6.21
CA ARG A 56 -33.25 13.29 7.17
C ARG A 56 -32.85 11.97 6.51
N ARG A 57 -33.74 11.41 5.68
CA ARG A 57 -33.47 10.17 4.95
C ARG A 57 -32.27 10.32 4.01
N PHE A 58 -32.25 11.39 3.22
CA PHE A 58 -31.14 11.68 2.31
C PHE A 58 -29.79 11.83 3.05
N LEU A 59 -29.77 12.54 4.18
CA LEU A 59 -28.58 12.67 5.01
C LEU A 59 -28.11 11.31 5.53
N LYS A 60 -29.03 10.49 6.05
CA LYS A 60 -28.72 9.15 6.53
C LYS A 60 -28.08 8.28 5.44
N GLU A 61 -28.69 8.20 4.27
CA GLU A 61 -28.18 7.41 3.14
C GLU A 61 -26.77 7.88 2.70
N LYS A 62 -26.55 9.21 2.64
CA LYS A 62 -25.23 9.76 2.29
C LYS A 62 -24.14 9.38 3.29
N TYR A 63 -24.39 9.61 4.58
CA TYR A 63 -23.41 9.34 5.64
C TYR A 63 -23.17 7.83 5.78
N GLU A 64 -24.21 6.99 5.68
CA GLU A 64 -24.07 5.54 5.70
C GLU A 64 -23.19 5.02 4.56
N LYS A 65 -23.32 5.58 3.36
CA LYS A 65 -22.43 5.25 2.24
C LYS A 65 -20.97 5.58 2.56
N GLU A 66 -20.70 6.78 3.06
CA GLU A 66 -19.34 7.22 3.41
C GLU A 66 -18.71 6.40 4.54
N MET A 67 -19.51 5.99 5.54
CA MET A 67 -19.06 5.12 6.62
C MET A 67 -18.80 3.70 6.10
N LYS A 68 -19.66 3.17 5.22
CA LYS A 68 -19.47 1.86 4.59
C LYS A 68 -18.17 1.78 3.81
N GLU A 69 -17.86 2.78 2.99
CA GLU A 69 -16.61 2.85 2.24
C GLU A 69 -15.37 2.83 3.16
N ARG A 70 -15.46 3.45 4.34
CA ARG A 70 -14.39 3.41 5.36
C ARG A 70 -14.30 2.06 6.06
N LYS A 71 -15.43 1.42 6.37
CA LYS A 71 -15.47 0.06 6.93
C LYS A 71 -14.83 -0.96 5.96
N GLU A 72 -15.13 -0.87 4.67
CA GLU A 72 -14.50 -1.70 3.65
C GLU A 72 -12.98 -1.47 3.54
N LYS A 73 -12.49 -0.25 3.81
CA LYS A 73 -11.05 0.03 3.88
C LYS A 73 -10.42 -0.60 5.13
N ILE A 74 -11.10 -0.57 6.27
CA ILE A 74 -10.65 -1.24 7.50
C ILE A 74 -10.56 -2.74 7.25
N GLU A 75 -11.59 -3.36 6.69
CA GLU A 75 -11.58 -4.80 6.36
C GLU A 75 -10.40 -5.15 5.45
N ARG A 76 -10.21 -4.41 4.35
CA ARG A 76 -9.05 -4.60 3.45
C ARG A 76 -7.71 -4.51 4.17
N SER A 77 -7.51 -3.51 5.02
CA SER A 77 -6.29 -3.41 5.84
C SER A 77 -6.13 -4.60 6.79
N SER A 78 -7.22 -5.15 7.30
CA SER A 78 -7.23 -6.33 8.19
C SER A 78 -6.77 -7.58 7.46
N PHE A 79 -7.29 -7.81 6.25
CA PHE A 79 -6.86 -8.91 5.38
C PHE A 79 -5.39 -8.76 4.97
N GLN A 80 -4.92 -7.53 4.78
CA GLN A 80 -3.51 -7.29 4.48
C GLN A 80 -2.62 -7.64 5.68
N ALA A 81 -3.03 -7.26 6.90
CA ALA A 81 -2.29 -7.60 8.12
C ALA A 81 -2.20 -9.11 8.32
N SER A 82 -3.31 -9.84 8.17
CA SER A 82 -3.30 -11.31 8.30
C SER A 82 -2.45 -11.98 7.22
N ARG A 83 -2.43 -11.44 6.00
CA ARG A 83 -1.54 -11.91 4.94
C ARG A 83 -0.08 -11.71 5.33
N ILE A 84 0.28 -10.54 5.85
CA ILE A 84 1.65 -10.25 6.31
C ILE A 84 2.04 -11.23 7.41
N GLU A 85 1.20 -11.42 8.43
CA GLU A 85 1.46 -12.38 9.52
C GLU A 85 1.71 -13.81 9.03
N ALA A 86 0.98 -14.25 7.99
CA ALA A 86 1.14 -15.60 7.43
C ALA A 86 2.39 -15.78 6.57
N LEU A 87 3.08 -14.70 6.16
CA LEU A 87 4.30 -14.81 5.36
C LEU A 87 5.46 -15.32 6.23
N PRO A 88 6.32 -16.20 5.70
CA PRO A 88 7.54 -16.58 6.38
C PRO A 88 8.50 -15.39 6.45
N ASP A 89 9.40 -15.41 7.43
CA ASP A 89 10.53 -14.49 7.47
C ASP A 89 11.40 -14.68 6.22
N ASP A 90 12.21 -13.66 5.92
CA ASP A 90 13.05 -13.59 4.72
C ASP A 90 12.30 -13.52 3.38
N THR A 91 10.96 -13.42 3.40
CA THR A 91 10.17 -13.17 2.18
C THR A 91 10.56 -11.83 1.56
N GLU A 92 10.85 -11.81 0.27
CA GLU A 92 11.11 -10.58 -0.48
C GLU A 92 9.79 -9.97 -0.99
N LEU A 93 9.44 -8.79 -0.49
CA LEU A 93 8.22 -8.07 -0.84
C LEU A 93 8.54 -6.92 -1.79
N PRO A 94 7.95 -6.85 -3.01
CA PRO A 94 8.08 -5.67 -3.86
C PRO A 94 7.39 -4.49 -3.17
N VAL A 95 8.15 -3.41 -2.94
CA VAL A 95 7.68 -2.21 -2.22
C VAL A 95 7.67 -0.97 -3.08
N ASP A 96 8.55 -0.89 -4.09
CA ASP A 96 8.67 0.30 -4.93
C ASP A 96 9.24 -0.01 -6.32
N ARG A 97 9.18 0.98 -7.22
CA ARG A 97 9.82 0.98 -8.55
C ARG A 97 10.63 2.26 -8.72
N VAL A 98 11.89 2.12 -9.11
CA VAL A 98 12.80 3.25 -9.32
C VAL A 98 13.36 3.25 -10.74
N ASP A 99 13.65 4.43 -11.28
CA ASP A 99 14.33 4.56 -12.56
C ASP A 99 15.83 4.31 -12.40
N VAL A 100 16.39 3.46 -13.26
CA VAL A 100 17.83 3.20 -13.37
C VAL A 100 18.32 3.52 -14.78
N GLU A 101 19.56 4.00 -14.88
CA GLU A 101 20.20 4.28 -16.16
C GLU A 101 20.87 3.00 -16.68
N ALA A 102 20.58 2.63 -17.93
CA ALA A 102 21.21 1.50 -18.61
C ALA A 102 21.98 2.00 -19.85
N HIS A 103 23.11 1.35 -20.14
CA HIS A 103 23.88 1.59 -21.35
C HIS A 103 23.48 0.58 -22.43
N VAL A 104 23.43 1.03 -23.68
CA VAL A 104 23.10 0.21 -24.86
C VAL A 104 24.08 0.48 -25.97
N GLU A 105 24.65 -0.57 -26.55
CA GLU A 105 25.56 -0.53 -27.69
C GLU A 105 25.00 -1.32 -28.89
N VAL A 106 25.53 -1.03 -30.08
CA VAL A 106 25.15 -1.76 -31.29
C VAL A 106 25.71 -3.18 -31.17
N GLY A 107 24.81 -4.16 -31.12
CA GLY A 107 25.16 -5.58 -30.92
C GLY A 107 24.61 -6.16 -29.63
N ASP A 108 24.10 -5.34 -28.71
CA ASP A 108 23.48 -5.82 -27.48
C ASP A 108 22.17 -6.58 -27.74
N VAL A 109 21.91 -7.60 -26.92
CA VAL A 109 20.61 -8.27 -26.86
C VAL A 109 19.65 -7.37 -26.08
N TRP A 110 18.65 -6.83 -26.78
CA TRP A 110 17.73 -5.84 -26.21
C TRP A 110 17.01 -6.33 -24.94
N ASP A 111 16.58 -7.60 -24.92
CA ASP A 111 15.85 -8.17 -23.78
C ASP A 111 16.72 -8.29 -22.51
N ASP A 112 18.03 -8.52 -22.65
CA ASP A 112 18.97 -8.59 -21.53
C ASP A 112 19.23 -7.20 -20.96
N VAL A 113 19.33 -6.19 -21.83
CA VAL A 113 19.56 -4.79 -21.42
C VAL A 113 18.32 -4.19 -20.76
N TYR A 114 17.13 -4.47 -21.30
CA TYR A 114 15.87 -3.89 -20.83
C TYR A 114 15.20 -4.70 -19.70
N GLN A 115 15.79 -5.81 -19.26
CA GLN A 115 15.24 -6.62 -18.18
C GLN A 115 15.13 -5.83 -16.87
N GLU A 116 14.07 -6.11 -16.10
CA GLU A 116 13.78 -5.43 -14.84
C GLU A 116 14.81 -5.85 -13.77
N ASP A 117 15.59 -4.89 -13.29
CA ASP A 117 16.55 -5.12 -12.21
C ASP A 117 15.81 -5.23 -10.87
N GLU A 118 16.32 -6.04 -9.95
CA GLU A 118 15.78 -6.15 -8.59
C GLU A 118 16.79 -5.63 -7.57
N ILE A 119 16.36 -4.71 -6.70
CA ILE A 119 17.16 -4.20 -5.59
C ILE A 119 16.56 -4.76 -4.31
N ILE A 120 17.28 -5.66 -3.64
CA ILE A 120 16.85 -6.30 -2.40
C ILE A 120 17.39 -5.47 -1.23
N VAL A 121 16.47 -5.01 -0.37
CA VAL A 121 16.75 -4.18 0.80
C VAL A 121 16.38 -4.93 2.06
N GLU A 122 17.26 -4.91 3.06
CA GLU A 122 17.04 -5.51 4.37
C GLU A 122 17.37 -4.47 5.43
N ASP A 123 16.41 -4.18 6.32
CA ASP A 123 16.54 -3.17 7.38
C ASP A 123 17.14 -1.83 6.91
N GLY A 124 16.71 -1.37 5.73
CA GLY A 124 17.14 -0.10 5.12
C GLY A 124 18.51 -0.15 4.43
N ARG A 125 19.12 -1.33 4.28
CA ARG A 125 20.40 -1.52 3.59
C ARG A 125 20.22 -2.37 2.35
N VAL A 126 20.92 -2.05 1.26
CA VAL A 126 20.93 -2.90 0.06
C VAL A 126 21.65 -4.20 0.39
N LYS A 127 20.91 -5.30 0.38
CA LYS A 127 21.41 -6.67 0.60
C LYS A 127 21.98 -7.26 -0.68
N ALA A 128 21.29 -7.04 -1.82
CA ALA A 128 21.71 -7.55 -3.12
C ALA A 128 21.09 -6.74 -4.27
N ILE A 129 21.74 -6.77 -5.43
CA ILE A 129 21.18 -6.28 -6.69
C ILE A 129 21.21 -7.45 -7.66
N ARG A 130 20.04 -7.81 -8.23
CA ARG A 130 19.93 -8.86 -9.23
C ARG A 130 19.61 -8.22 -10.58
N LYS A 131 20.57 -8.28 -11.48
CA LYS A 131 20.38 -7.95 -12.88
C LYS A 131 20.11 -9.26 -13.62
N ARG A 132 18.86 -9.53 -13.98
CA ARG A 132 18.62 -10.61 -14.94
C ARG A 132 19.21 -10.13 -16.27
N GLY A 133 20.24 -10.81 -16.76
CA GLY A 133 21.03 -10.38 -17.94
C GLY A 133 22.53 -10.60 -17.78
N GLU A 134 23.05 -10.70 -16.56
CA GLU A 134 24.43 -11.13 -16.30
C GLU A 134 24.42 -12.65 -16.04
N THR A 135 24.64 -13.46 -17.09
CA THR A 135 24.97 -14.90 -16.97
C THR A 135 26.39 -15.13 -17.45
#